data_AF-A0A8J7HVW9-F1
#
_entry.id   AF-A0A8J7HVW9-F1
#
_cell.length_a   1.000
_cell.length_b   1.000
_cell.length_c   1.000
_cell.angle_alpha   90.00
_cell.angle_beta   90.00
_cell.angle_gamma   90.00
#
_symmetry.space_group_name_H-M   'P 1'
#
loop_
_entity.id
_entity.type
_entity.pdbx_description
1 polymer ?
#
loop_
_entity_poly.entity_id
_entity_poly.type
_entity_poly.pdbx_seq_one_letter_code
_entity_poly.pdbx_strand_id
1 'polypeptide(L)' 'MPNPKGKPENLPIYPAKGEEPLEDNLSFRVTKSMKEEVKAHDDPAEFCRRAIQEALDKEKKK' A
#
# COMPACT_ATOMS: atom_id res chain seq x y z
N MET A 1 -35.09 -25.33 -20.42
CA MET A 1 -34.34 -24.18 -20.97
C MET A 1 -33.02 -24.08 -20.22
N PRO A 2 -31.86 -24.26 -20.86
CA PRO A 2 -30.57 -24.13 -20.17
C PRO A 2 -30.27 -22.65 -19.89
N ASN A 3 -30.12 -22.31 -18.60
CA ASN A 3 -29.73 -20.97 -18.14
C ASN A 3 -28.34 -20.62 -18.68
N PRO A 4 -28.17 -19.53 -19.46
CA PRO A 4 -26.84 -19.05 -19.83
C PRO A 4 -26.22 -18.39 -18.61
N LYS A 5 -25.58 -19.20 -17.75
CA LYS A 5 -24.67 -18.69 -16.72
C LYS A 5 -23.56 -17.95 -17.47
N GLY A 6 -23.68 -16.62 -17.53
CA GLY A 6 -22.66 -15.74 -18.04
C GLY A 6 -21.34 -16.11 -17.38
N LYS A 7 -20.36 -16.47 -18.21
CA LYS A 7 -19.03 -16.84 -17.74
C LYS A 7 -18.41 -15.62 -17.04
N PRO A 8 -17.94 -15.74 -15.78
CA PRO A 8 -17.27 -14.65 -15.07
C PRO A 8 -15.89 -14.30 -15.68
N GLU A 9 -15.45 -15.06 -16.68
CA GLU A 9 -14.14 -14.96 -17.35
C GLU A 9 -13.94 -13.65 -18.13
N ASN A 10 -14.98 -12.82 -18.30
CA ASN A 10 -14.93 -11.58 -19.09
C ASN A 10 -15.05 -10.31 -18.25
N LEU A 11 -14.85 -10.40 -16.93
CA LEU A 11 -14.63 -9.23 -16.09
C LEU A 11 -13.15 -8.87 -16.19
N PRO A 12 -12.76 -7.84 -16.96
CA PRO A 12 -11.42 -7.28 -16.83
C PRO A 12 -11.22 -6.93 -15.36
N ILE A 13 -10.29 -7.63 -14.72
CA ILE A 13 -9.74 -7.24 -13.42
C ILE A 13 -8.95 -5.98 -13.72
N TYR A 14 -9.65 -4.85 -13.88
CA TYR A 14 -8.99 -3.56 -13.90
C TYR A 14 -8.29 -3.44 -12.55
N PRO A 15 -6.96 -3.25 -12.49
CA PRO A 15 -6.31 -2.88 -11.25
C PRO A 15 -7.03 -1.63 -10.75
N ALA A 16 -7.43 -1.62 -9.48
CA ALA A 16 -8.08 -0.48 -8.86
C ALA A 16 -7.22 0.75 -9.18
N LYS A 17 -7.77 1.65 -10.00
CA LYS A 17 -7.09 2.85 -10.49
C LYS A 17 -6.88 3.79 -9.31
N GLY A 18 -5.78 3.61 -8.57
CA GLY A 18 -5.49 4.44 -7.42
C GLY A 18 -4.37 3.94 -6.50
N GLU A 19 -4.07 2.63 -6.50
CA GLU A 19 -3.01 2.08 -5.66
C GLU A 19 -1.91 1.56 -6.56
N GLU A 20 -0.79 2.29 -6.61
CA GLU A 20 0.44 1.76 -7.23
C GLU A 20 0.75 0.41 -6.56
N PRO A 21 0.96 -0.66 -7.34
CA PRO A 21 1.29 -1.95 -6.76
C PRO A 21 2.55 -1.80 -5.90
N LEU A 22 2.51 -2.37 -4.70
CA LEU A 22 3.62 -2.36 -3.75
C LEU A 22 4.67 -3.37 -4.21
N GLU A 23 5.42 -3.01 -5.25
CA GLU A 23 6.35 -3.90 -5.97
C GLU A 23 7.71 -4.02 -5.27
N ASP A 24 8.09 -3.02 -4.47
CA ASP A 24 9.41 -2.92 -3.86
C ASP A 24 9.39 -2.81 -2.32
N ASN A 25 10.40 -3.38 -1.68
CA ASN A 25 10.62 -3.30 -0.24
C ASN A 25 11.73 -2.30 0.10
N LEU A 26 11.40 -1.25 0.85
CA LEU A 26 12.39 -0.29 1.37
C LEU A 26 12.88 -0.72 2.76
N SER A 27 14.17 -1.01 2.90
CA SER A 27 14.80 -1.38 4.18
C SER A 27 15.86 -0.35 4.56
N PHE A 28 15.73 0.26 5.74
CA PHE A 28 16.71 1.21 6.28
C PHE A 28 16.91 1.01 7.78
N ARG A 29 18.03 1.55 8.30
CA ARG A 29 18.33 1.47 9.74
C ARG A 29 17.56 2.54 10.50
N VAL A 30 16.86 2.12 11.55
CA VAL A 30 16.12 2.99 12.48
C VAL A 30 16.65 2.80 13.90
N THR A 31 16.36 3.77 14.78
CA THR A 31 16.62 3.63 16.22
C THR A 31 15.70 2.56 16.82
N LYS A 32 16.10 1.98 17.97
CA LYS A 32 15.27 0.99 18.69
C LYS A 32 13.91 1.56 19.08
N SER A 33 13.90 2.78 19.64
CA SER A 33 12.67 3.45 20.06
C SER A 33 11.69 3.63 18.90
N MET A 34 12.15 4.09 17.72
CA MET A 34 11.28 4.19 16.54
C MET A 34 10.73 2.83 16.11
N LYS A 35 11.54 1.77 16.15
CA LYS A 35 11.08 0.43 15.79
C LYS A 35 10.01 -0.08 16.76
N GLU A 36 10.13 0.23 18.05
CA GLU A 36 9.13 -0.15 19.05
C GLU A 36 7.83 0.64 18.87
N GLU A 37 7.91 1.96 18.64
CA GLU A 37 6.73 2.78 18.37
C GLU A 37 6.00 2.36 17.10
N VAL A 38 6.73 2.14 16.00
CA VAL A 38 6.14 1.66 14.73
C VAL A 38 5.45 0.32 14.93
N LYS A 39 6.06 -0.60 15.69
CA LYS A 39 5.48 -1.92 15.99
C LYS A 39 4.29 -1.88 16.94
N ALA A 40 4.16 -0.83 17.75
CA ALA A 40 3.04 -0.67 18.67
C ALA A 40 1.74 -0.26 17.93
N HIS A 41 1.84 0.18 16.67
CA HIS A 41 0.67 0.44 15.84
C HIS A 41 0.08 -0.86 15.27
N ASP A 42 -1.24 -0.87 15.05
CA ASP A 42 -1.96 -1.99 14.42
C ASP A 42 -1.41 -2.34 13.01
N ASP A 43 -1.05 -1.33 12.23
CA ASP A 43 -0.52 -1.49 10.87
C ASP A 43 0.84 -0.76 10.69
N PRO A 44 1.96 -1.39 11.09
CA PRO A 44 3.29 -0.80 11.00
C PRO A 44 3.70 -0.48 9.56
N ALA A 45 3.25 -1.28 8.60
CA ALA A 45 3.59 -1.11 7.18
C ALA A 45 2.91 0.13 6.59
N GLU A 46 1.60 0.30 6.82
CA GLU A 46 0.85 1.47 6.38
C GLU A 46 1.31 2.74 7.09
N PHE A 47 1.64 2.65 8.38
CA PHE A 47 2.21 3.79 9.10
C PHE A 47 3.51 4.26 8.45
N CYS A 48 4.45 3.36 8.16
CA CYS A 48 5.69 3.69 7.48
C CYS A 48 5.43 4.33 6.10
N ARG A 49 4.52 3.76 5.31
CA ARG A 49 4.16 4.27 3.97
C ARG A 49 3.61 5.69 4.04
N ARG A 50 2.64 5.94 4.93
CA ARG A 50 2.04 7.26 5.11
C ARG A 50 3.05 8.30 5.57
N ALA A 51 3.91 7.95 6.53
CA ALA A 51 4.95 8.84 7.02
C ALA A 51 5.96 9.22 5.91
N ILE A 52 6.38 8.23 5.11
CA ILE A 52 7.28 8.45 3.97
C ILE A 52 6.59 9.31 2.90
N GLN A 53 5.34 9.00 2.56
CA GLN A 53 4.59 9.74 1.53
C GLN A 53 4.35 11.20 1.93
N GLU A 54 4.04 11.46 3.21
CA GLU A 54 3.90 12.82 3.72
C GLU A 54 5.24 13.59 3.72
N ALA A 55 6.34 12.92 4.07
CA ALA A 55 7.68 13.52 3.99
C ALA A 55 8.05 13.89 2.53
N LEU A 56 7.80 12.98 1.59
CA LEU A 56 8.03 13.22 0.15
C LEU A 56 7.14 14.34 -0.41
N ASP A 57 5.86 14.40 -0.02
CA ASP A 57 4.97 15.49 -0.44
C ASP A 57 5.45 16.85 0.09
N LYS A 58 5.90 16.90 1.35
CA LYS A 58 6.50 18.11 1.94
C LYS A 58 7.77 18.54 1.21
N GLU A 59 8.64 17.61 0.82
CA GLU A 59 9.83 17.94 0.04
C GLU A 59 9.48 18.42 -1.38
N LYS A 60 8.48 17.83 -2.03
CA LYS A 60 8.02 18.26 -3.37
C LYS A 60 7.36 19.64 -3.37
N LYS A 61 6.78 20.06 -2.24
CA LYS A 61 6.17 21.38 -2.05
C LYS A 61 7.17 22.48 -1.68
N LYS A 62 8.45 22.13 -1.50
CA LYS A 62 9.53 23.05 -1.14
C LYS A 62 10.27 23.51 -2.38
#